data_AF-A0A1V5UCL0-F1
#
_entry.id   AF-A0A1V5UCL0-F1
#
_cell.length_a   1.000
_cell.length_b   1.000
_cell.length_c   1.000
_cell.angle_alpha   90.00
_cell.angle_beta   90.00
_cell.angle_gamma   90.00
#
_symmetry.space_group_name_H-M   'P 1'
#
loop_
_entity.id
_entity.type
_entity.pdbx_description
1 polymer ?
#
loop_
_entity_poly.entity_id
_entity_poly.type
_entity_poly.pdbx_seq_one_letter_code
_entity_poly.pdbx_strand_id
1 'polypeptide(L)'
;MAFQLYRRDAECFKVLDWWRARCIEWCFDRVEPDRFADQKYLDFWPELTDSLVVSQDPGLDAGPWNWMTVPWEKSADGKWNPRGGELVCYHYQGFRFLTSFLLSHNLGSYGFRMPRPLLRYLYGAYAEAFAETKKELSRKFPEERFELAVRSNRTGFSTLRAILSGLRHHNLFFRY
;
A
#
# COMPACT_ATOMS: atom_id res chain seq x y z
N MET A 1 6.39 6.48 -3.06
CA MET A 1 5.62 7.37 -2.17
C MET A 1 4.18 7.21 -2.60
N ALA A 2 3.29 6.85 -1.67
CA ALA A 2 1.93 6.46 -2.03
C ALA A 2 0.86 7.44 -1.54
N PHE A 3 1.24 8.38 -0.68
CA PHE A 3 0.38 9.46 -0.22
C PHE A 3 0.97 10.82 -0.61
N GLN A 4 0.18 11.63 -1.32
CA GLN A 4 0.51 13.02 -1.62
C GLN A 4 -0.77 13.86 -1.48
N LEU A 5 -0.60 15.09 -1.01
CA LEU A 5 -1.65 16.09 -0.94
C LEU A 5 -1.27 17.26 -1.83
N TYR A 6 -2.21 17.66 -2.68
CA TYR A 6 -2.00 18.71 -3.68
C TYR A 6 -2.86 19.92 -3.35
N ARG A 7 -2.21 21.06 -3.11
CA ARG A 7 -2.92 22.33 -3.00
C ARG A 7 -3.32 22.77 -4.40
N ARG A 8 -4.57 23.18 -4.58
CA ARG A 8 -5.07 23.62 -5.90
C ARG A 8 -4.61 25.04 -6.21
N ASP A 9 -3.35 25.19 -6.61
CA ASP A 9 -2.75 26.46 -7.01
C ASP A 9 -1.80 26.31 -8.21
N ALA A 10 -1.35 27.45 -8.75
CA ALA A 10 -0.50 27.49 -9.92
C ALA A 10 0.88 26.82 -9.71
N GLU A 11 1.46 26.92 -8.52
CA GLU A 11 2.76 26.31 -8.22
C GLU A 11 2.68 24.79 -8.19
N CYS A 12 1.64 24.23 -7.56
CA CYS A 12 1.38 22.80 -7.57
C CYS A 12 1.13 22.28 -8.99
N PHE A 13 0.37 23.01 -9.81
CA PHE A 13 0.14 22.60 -11.20
C PHE A 13 1.43 22.56 -12.03
N LYS A 14 2.36 23.51 -11.83
CA LYS A 14 3.67 23.47 -12.51
C LYS A 14 4.46 22.21 -12.17
N VAL A 15 4.52 21.83 -10.89
CA VAL A 15 5.21 20.59 -10.47
C VAL A 15 4.52 19.35 -11.03
N LEU A 16 3.19 19.31 -11.01
CA LEU A 16 2.41 18.22 -11.57
C LEU A 16 2.57 18.08 -13.09
N ASP A 17 2.61 19.18 -13.82
CA ASP A 17 2.84 19.18 -15.27
C ASP A 17 4.25 18.67 -15.62
N TRP A 18 5.26 19.09 -14.85
CA TRP A 18 6.61 18.56 -14.98
C TRP A 18 6.66 17.05 -14.69
N TRP A 19 6.04 16.60 -13.60
CA TRP A 19 6.03 15.19 -13.22
C TRP A 19 5.33 14.34 -14.27
N ARG A 20 4.17 14.80 -14.77
CA ARG A 20 3.44 14.16 -15.88
C ARG A 20 4.32 14.04 -17.13
N ALA A 21 5.02 15.11 -17.51
CA ALA A 21 5.89 15.09 -18.68
C ALA A 21 7.01 14.04 -18.53
N ARG A 22 7.63 13.95 -17.34
CA ARG A 22 8.64 12.94 -17.03
C ARG A 22 8.08 11.52 -17.10
N CYS A 23 6.91 11.26 -16.52
CA CYS A 23 6.26 9.95 -16.59
C CYS A 23 5.89 9.54 -18.04
N ILE A 24 5.49 10.49 -18.89
CA ILE A 24 5.19 10.22 -20.30
C ILE A 24 6.47 9.90 -21.07
N GLU A 25 7.55 10.63 -20.79
CA GLU A 25 8.86 10.40 -21.39
C GLU A 25 9.43 9.03 -20.98
N TRP A 26 9.28 8.67 -19.70
CA TRP A 26 9.81 7.43 -19.15
C TRP A 26 9.05 7.05 -17.86
N CYS A 27 8.51 5.83 -17.78
CA CYS A 27 7.83 5.32 -16.57
C CYS A 27 7.90 3.80 -16.50
N PHE A 28 9.09 3.24 -16.69
CA PHE A 28 9.27 1.79 -16.68
C PHE A 28 9.47 1.26 -15.26
N ASP A 29 8.99 0.03 -15.02
CA ASP A 29 9.20 -0.72 -13.78
C ASP A 29 10.62 -1.34 -13.76
N ARG A 30 11.63 -0.48 -13.79
CA ARG A 30 13.05 -0.81 -13.71
C ARG A 30 13.76 0.25 -12.86
N VAL A 31 14.60 -0.17 -11.93
CA VAL A 31 15.39 0.77 -11.14
C VAL A 31 16.57 1.28 -11.96
N GLU A 32 16.64 2.59 -12.15
CA GLU A 32 17.76 3.34 -12.70
C GLU A 32 18.24 4.39 -11.67
N PRO A 33 19.46 4.93 -11.80
CA PRO A 33 20.01 5.87 -10.81
C PRO A 33 19.09 7.05 -10.48
N ASP A 34 18.38 7.57 -11.48
CA ASP A 34 17.53 8.75 -11.41
C ASP A 34 16.03 8.46 -11.64
N ARG A 35 15.67 7.22 -12.03
CA ARG A 35 14.33 6.90 -12.50
C ARG A 35 13.87 5.52 -12.04
N PHE A 36 12.62 5.43 -11.61
CA PHE A 36 11.94 4.17 -11.26
C PHE A 36 10.44 4.44 -11.20
N ALA A 37 9.73 3.87 -12.18
CA ALA A 37 8.32 4.15 -12.43
C ALA A 37 8.03 5.66 -12.35
N ASP A 38 6.86 6.03 -11.85
CA ASP A 38 6.47 7.40 -11.53
C ASP A 38 7.11 7.91 -10.22
N GLN A 39 7.53 7.00 -9.35
CA GLN A 39 7.86 7.30 -7.96
C GLN A 39 9.19 8.05 -7.80
N LYS A 40 10.23 7.69 -8.54
CA LYS A 40 11.58 8.25 -8.29
C LYS A 40 11.71 9.71 -8.68
N TYR A 41 10.80 10.21 -9.52
CA TYR A 41 10.74 11.62 -9.87
C TYR A 41 10.44 12.53 -8.68
N LEU A 42 9.85 12.00 -7.60
CA LEU A 42 9.52 12.76 -6.41
C LEU A 42 10.78 13.17 -5.63
N ASP A 43 11.90 12.45 -5.82
CA ASP A 43 13.20 12.80 -5.23
C ASP A 43 13.66 14.20 -5.68
N PHE A 44 13.22 14.66 -6.85
CA PHE A 44 13.57 15.97 -7.42
C PHE A 44 12.62 17.10 -7.01
N TRP A 45 11.48 16.83 -6.37
CA TRP A 45 10.51 17.87 -6.02
C TRP A 45 11.08 19.00 -5.14
N PRO A 46 12.00 18.75 -4.18
CA PRO A 46 12.64 19.82 -3.42
C PRO A 46 13.40 20.83 -4.30
N GLU A 47 13.83 20.44 -5.50
CA GLU A 47 14.52 21.32 -6.47
C GLU A 47 13.54 22.08 -7.38
N LEU A 48 12.26 21.67 -7.42
CA LEU A 48 11.25 22.23 -8.32
C LEU A 48 10.39 23.32 -7.67
N THR A 49 10.27 23.33 -6.34
CA THR A 49 9.44 24.30 -5.62
C THR A 49 9.85 24.47 -4.16
N ASP A 50 9.81 25.71 -3.67
CA ASP A 50 9.97 26.04 -2.25
C ASP A 50 8.68 25.79 -1.44
N SER A 51 7.56 25.49 -2.11
CA SER A 51 6.26 25.24 -1.45
C SER A 51 6.09 23.79 -0.99
N LEU A 52 7.10 22.93 -1.17
CA LEU A 52 7.02 21.53 -0.79
C LEU A 52 7.11 21.36 0.73
N VAL A 53 6.23 20.54 1.28
CA VAL A 53 6.32 20.06 2.66
C VAL A 53 6.53 18.55 2.65
N VAL A 54 7.67 18.09 3.14
CA VAL A 54 7.95 16.66 3.36
C VAL A 54 7.60 16.32 4.79
N SER A 55 6.46 15.64 4.99
CA SER A 55 6.03 15.20 6.32
C SER A 55 7.07 14.28 6.95
N GLN A 56 7.37 14.51 8.23
CA GLN A 56 8.20 13.63 9.05
C GLN A 56 7.36 12.76 10.01
N ASP A 57 6.03 12.83 9.89
CA ASP A 57 5.13 12.03 10.72
C ASP A 57 5.23 10.54 10.34
N PRO A 58 5.70 9.67 11.25
CA PRO A 58 5.85 8.25 10.96
C PRO A 58 4.53 7.52 10.75
N GLY A 59 3.40 8.10 11.18
CA GLY A 59 2.06 7.55 11.04
C GLY A 59 1.35 7.91 9.72
N LEU A 60 1.91 8.85 8.95
CA LEU A 60 1.45 9.18 7.60
C LEU A 60 2.15 8.31 6.57
N ASP A 61 1.37 7.63 5.72
CA ASP A 61 1.83 6.71 4.66
C ASP A 61 2.75 5.59 5.16
N ALA A 62 2.52 5.12 6.39
CA ALA A 62 3.32 4.05 6.97
C ALA A 62 3.14 2.77 6.14
N GLY A 63 4.22 2.14 5.68
CA GLY A 63 4.16 0.94 4.86
C GLY A 63 4.99 -0.22 5.42
N PRO A 64 5.15 -1.29 4.63
CA PRO A 64 6.01 -2.41 4.98
C PRO A 64 7.42 -1.97 5.40
N TRP A 65 8.00 -0.98 4.70
CA TRP A 65 9.31 -0.43 5.03
C TRP A 65 9.36 0.20 6.42
N ASN A 66 8.29 0.87 6.88
CA ASN A 66 8.25 1.45 8.23
C ASN A 66 8.21 0.38 9.31
N TRP A 67 7.40 -0.67 9.15
CA TRP A 67 7.36 -1.74 10.16
C TRP A 67 8.74 -2.36 10.41
N MET A 68 9.54 -2.51 9.37
CA MET A 68 10.85 -3.15 9.45
C MET A 68 11.96 -2.22 9.95
N THR A 69 11.77 -0.90 9.88
CA THR A 69 12.84 0.09 10.08
C THR A 69 12.64 1.01 11.27
N VAL A 70 11.43 1.07 11.85
CA VAL A 70 11.16 1.88 13.06
C VAL A 70 10.50 1.05 14.16
N PRO A 71 10.62 1.44 15.43
CA PRO A 71 9.89 0.80 16.52
C PRO A 71 8.37 0.97 16.36
N TRP A 72 7.62 -0.05 16.77
CA TRP A 72 6.16 -0.03 16.81
C TRP A 72 5.70 -0.35 18.22
N GLU A 73 4.81 0.49 18.74
CA GLU A 73 4.32 0.39 20.10
C GLU A 73 2.80 0.30 20.11
N LYS A 74 2.27 -0.48 21.04
CA LYS A 74 0.84 -0.57 21.27
C LYS A 74 0.46 0.37 22.40
N SER A 75 -0.40 1.34 22.12
CA SER A 75 -0.91 2.28 23.12
C SER A 75 -1.92 1.62 24.07
N ALA A 76 -2.25 2.30 25.17
CA ALA A 76 -3.18 1.79 26.20
C ALA A 76 -4.61 1.55 25.66
N ASP A 77 -5.05 2.32 24.67
CA ASP A 77 -6.32 2.14 23.96
C ASP A 77 -6.26 1.04 22.88
N GLY A 78 -5.10 0.41 22.71
CA GLY A 78 -4.88 -0.74 21.85
C GLY A 78 -4.52 -0.43 20.40
N LYS A 79 -4.34 0.85 20.02
CA LYS A 79 -3.82 1.24 18.71
C LYS A 79 -2.33 0.89 18.59
N TRP A 80 -1.85 0.68 17.36
CA TRP A 80 -0.43 0.48 17.09
C TRP A 80 0.14 1.69 16.34
N ASN A 81 1.25 2.21 16.86
CA ASN A 81 1.82 3.48 16.45
C ASN A 81 3.30 3.32 16.05
N PRO A 82 3.71 3.74 14.85
CA PRO A 82 5.12 3.77 14.44
C PRO A 82 5.86 4.94 15.11
N ARG A 83 6.97 4.67 15.80
CA ARG A 83 7.83 5.70 16.43
C ARG A 83 7.02 6.72 17.27
N GLY A 84 5.98 6.25 17.97
CA GLY A 84 5.12 7.09 18.81
C GLY A 84 4.16 8.03 18.06
N GLY A 85 4.19 8.10 16.72
CA GLY A 85 3.20 8.85 15.94
C GLY A 85 1.91 8.07 15.77
N GLU A 86 0.76 8.74 15.85
CA GLU A 86 -0.54 8.09 15.61
C GLU A 86 -0.60 7.54 14.19
N LEU A 87 -0.92 6.26 14.02
CA LEU A 87 -1.11 5.68 12.69
C LEU A 87 -2.34 6.30 12.02
N VAL A 88 -2.12 7.13 11.00
CA VAL A 88 -3.19 7.80 10.23
C VAL A 88 -3.58 7.00 9.01
N CYS A 89 -2.61 6.57 8.19
CA CYS A 89 -2.86 5.73 7.03
C CYS A 89 -1.71 4.74 6.81
N TYR A 90 -2.08 3.51 6.48
CA TYR A 90 -1.13 2.44 6.19
C TYR A 90 -1.15 2.07 4.70
N HIS A 91 0.02 2.03 4.07
CA HIS A 91 0.19 1.67 2.68
C HIS A 91 0.41 0.17 2.51
N TYR A 92 -0.62 -0.54 2.02
CA TYR A 92 -0.60 -2.00 1.85
C TYR A 92 0.14 -2.44 0.57
N GLN A 93 1.44 -2.14 0.43
CA GLN A 93 2.20 -2.44 -0.80
C GLN A 93 2.20 -3.94 -1.15
N GLY A 94 1.74 -4.27 -2.35
CA GLY A 94 1.70 -5.64 -2.86
C GLY A 94 0.66 -6.54 -2.18
N PHE A 95 -0.19 -5.98 -1.31
CA PHE A 95 -1.31 -6.69 -0.73
C PHE A 95 -2.33 -7.08 -1.80
N ARG A 96 -2.88 -8.30 -1.69
CA ARG A 96 -3.98 -8.75 -2.54
C ARG A 96 -4.80 -9.84 -1.87
N PHE A 97 -6.10 -9.84 -2.13
CA PHE A 97 -6.94 -11.00 -1.88
C PHE A 97 -6.69 -12.07 -2.95
N LEU A 98 -6.49 -13.31 -2.54
CA LEU A 98 -6.43 -14.48 -3.42
C LEU A 98 -7.80 -15.17 -3.51
N THR A 99 -8.56 -15.13 -2.42
CA THR A 99 -9.96 -15.54 -2.31
C THR A 99 -10.67 -14.62 -1.30
N SER A 100 -11.96 -14.86 -1.03
CA SER A 100 -12.72 -14.14 0.03
C SER A 100 -12.20 -14.37 1.46
N PHE A 101 -11.31 -15.34 1.67
CA PHE A 101 -10.78 -15.74 2.98
C PHE A 101 -9.24 -15.83 3.03
N LEU A 102 -8.58 -15.88 1.87
CA LEU A 102 -7.12 -15.97 1.78
C LEU A 102 -6.56 -14.71 1.13
N LEU A 103 -5.58 -14.11 1.78
CA LEU A 103 -4.86 -12.95 1.26
C LEU A 103 -3.34 -13.19 1.22
N SER A 104 -2.67 -12.40 0.39
CA SER A 104 -1.22 -12.31 0.30
C SER A 104 -0.79 -10.91 0.74
N HIS A 105 -0.07 -10.78 1.85
CA HIS A 105 0.37 -9.49 2.39
C HIS A 105 1.71 -8.99 1.81
N ASN A 106 2.41 -9.82 1.04
CA ASN A 106 3.69 -9.53 0.36
C ASN A 106 4.90 -9.15 1.25
N LEU A 107 4.74 -9.00 2.57
CA LEU A 107 5.83 -8.69 3.52
C LEU A 107 7.08 -9.60 3.40
N GLY A 108 6.91 -10.87 3.06
CA GLY A 108 8.03 -11.80 2.88
C GLY A 108 8.93 -11.52 1.68
N SER A 109 8.48 -10.69 0.73
CA SER A 109 9.35 -10.18 -0.35
C SER A 109 10.47 -9.27 0.18
N TYR A 110 10.28 -8.68 1.36
CA TYR A 110 11.29 -7.86 2.04
C TYR A 110 12.23 -8.68 2.93
N GLY A 111 11.96 -9.99 3.11
CA GLY A 111 12.80 -10.87 3.94
C GLY A 111 12.52 -10.82 5.44
N PHE A 112 11.51 -10.07 5.89
CA PHE A 112 11.14 -9.96 7.30
C PHE A 112 9.78 -10.59 7.61
N ARG A 113 9.57 -11.00 8.87
CA ARG A 113 8.31 -11.56 9.37
C ARG A 113 7.72 -10.63 10.42
N MET A 114 6.57 -10.03 10.11
CA MET A 114 5.85 -9.16 11.04
C MET A 114 5.30 -9.95 12.24
N PRO A 115 5.44 -9.46 13.48
CA PRO A 115 4.83 -10.08 14.65
C PRO A 115 3.31 -10.25 14.48
N ARG A 116 2.78 -11.42 14.88
CA ARG A 116 1.36 -11.75 14.72
C ARG A 116 0.37 -10.69 15.25
N PRO A 117 0.60 -10.06 16.43
CA PRO A 117 -0.30 -9.02 16.92
C PRO A 117 -0.41 -7.82 15.98
N LEU A 118 0.72 -7.34 15.46
CA LEU A 118 0.77 -6.22 14.52
C LEU A 118 0.22 -6.62 13.15
N LEU A 119 0.54 -7.83 12.68
CA LEU A 119 -0.01 -8.38 11.43
C LEU A 119 -1.53 -8.45 11.47
N ARG A 120 -2.10 -8.93 12.59
CA ARG A 120 -3.55 -8.97 12.76
C ARG A 120 -4.16 -7.58 12.86
N TYR A 121 -3.51 -6.65 13.55
CA TYR A 121 -3.95 -5.26 13.64
C TYR A 121 -3.98 -4.58 12.26
N LEU A 122 -2.92 -4.66 11.48
CA LEU A 122 -2.82 -3.97 10.19
C LEU A 122 -3.59 -4.70 9.08
N TYR A 123 -3.32 -5.98 8.86
CA TYR A 123 -3.84 -6.73 7.71
C TYR A 123 -5.14 -7.47 8.03
N GLY A 124 -5.27 -8.00 9.25
CA GLY A 124 -6.50 -8.68 9.70
C GLY A 124 -7.68 -7.71 9.78
N ALA A 125 -7.52 -6.60 10.52
CA ALA A 125 -8.58 -5.60 10.66
C ALA A 125 -8.97 -4.98 9.30
N TYR A 126 -8.00 -4.74 8.41
CA TYR A 126 -8.31 -4.27 7.06
C TYR A 126 -9.11 -5.30 6.25
N ALA A 127 -8.74 -6.59 6.34
CA ALA A 127 -9.48 -7.65 5.65
C ALA A 127 -10.91 -7.82 6.18
N GLU A 128 -11.12 -7.63 7.48
CA GLU A 128 -12.44 -7.62 8.11
C GLU A 128 -13.27 -6.41 7.66
N ALA A 129 -12.69 -5.20 7.72
CA ALA A 129 -13.35 -3.97 7.28
C ALA A 129 -13.73 -4.02 5.79
N PHE A 130 -12.86 -4.57 4.94
CA PHE A 130 -13.16 -4.81 3.53
C PHE A 130 -14.35 -5.76 3.35
N ALA A 131 -14.37 -6.88 4.07
CA ALA A 131 -15.45 -7.85 3.98
C ALA A 131 -16.80 -7.27 4.44
N GLU A 132 -16.80 -6.46 5.50
CA GLU A 132 -18.01 -5.82 6.01
C GLU A 132 -18.52 -4.74 5.06
N THR A 133 -17.62 -3.90 4.54
CA THR A 133 -17.97 -2.89 3.52
C THR A 133 -18.56 -3.54 2.28
N LYS A 134 -18.00 -4.67 1.83
CA LYS A 134 -18.55 -5.41 0.70
C LYS A 134 -19.97 -5.90 0.95
N LYS A 135 -20.26 -6.45 2.14
CA LYS A 135 -21.64 -6.86 2.49
C LYS A 135 -22.59 -5.67 2.51
N GLU A 136 -22.15 -4.54 3.07
CA GLU A 136 -22.95 -3.32 3.13
C GLU A 136 -23.31 -2.83 1.72
N LEU A 137 -22.32 -2.76 0.83
CA LEU A 137 -22.50 -2.36 -0.57
C LEU A 137 -23.43 -3.34 -1.30
N SER A 138 -23.26 -4.65 -1.15
CA SER A 138 -24.16 -5.65 -1.74
C SER A 138 -25.61 -5.51 -1.25
N ARG A 139 -25.82 -5.12 0.01
CA ARG A 139 -27.17 -4.85 0.53
C ARG A 139 -27.76 -3.56 -0.04
N LYS A 140 -26.94 -2.52 -0.20
CA LYS A 140 -27.37 -1.20 -0.70
C LYS A 140 -27.61 -1.19 -2.21
N PHE A 141 -26.87 -2.02 -2.95
CA PHE A 141 -26.90 -2.12 -4.40
C PHE A 141 -27.03 -3.59 -4.82
N PRO A 142 -28.23 -4.20 -4.68
CA PRO A 142 -28.42 -5.64 -4.88
C PRO A 142 -28.24 -6.09 -6.35
N GLU A 143 -28.44 -5.18 -7.29
CA GLU A 143 -28.23 -5.44 -8.73
C GLU A 143 -26.74 -5.36 -9.13
N GLU A 144 -25.87 -4.84 -8.25
CA GLU A 144 -24.45 -4.70 -8.49
C GLU A 144 -23.64 -5.87 -7.92
N ARG A 145 -22.56 -6.24 -8.63
CA ARG A 145 -21.63 -7.28 -8.18
C ARG A 145 -20.32 -6.67 -7.74
N PHE A 146 -20.00 -6.83 -6.46
CA PHE A 146 -18.73 -6.39 -5.86
C PHE A 146 -17.70 -7.53 -5.85
N GLU A 147 -17.37 -8.04 -7.02
CA GLU A 147 -16.37 -9.11 -7.16
C GLU A 147 -14.95 -8.58 -6.94
N LEU A 148 -14.06 -9.45 -6.44
CA LEU A 148 -12.65 -9.10 -6.34
C LEU A 148 -12.08 -8.99 -7.76
N ALA A 149 -11.56 -7.82 -8.12
CA ALA A 149 -10.85 -7.65 -9.37
C ALA A 149 -9.56 -8.48 -9.34
N VAL A 150 -9.58 -9.66 -9.97
CA VAL A 150 -8.39 -10.48 -10.16
C VAL A 150 -7.82 -10.15 -11.54
N ARG A 151 -6.57 -9.70 -11.61
CA ARG A 151 -5.88 -9.54 -12.91
C ARG A 151 -5.90 -10.89 -13.63
N SER A 152 -6.61 -10.96 -14.76
CA SER A 152 -6.60 -12.15 -15.61
C SER A 152 -5.22 -12.26 -16.28
N ASN A 153 -4.36 -13.13 -15.77
CA ASN A 153 -3.18 -13.52 -16.54
C ASN A 153 -3.61 -14.54 -17.60
N ARG A 154 -3.00 -14.46 -18.79
CA ARG A 154 -3.25 -15.35 -19.96
C ARG A 154 -3.11 -16.85 -19.70
N THR A 155 -2.68 -17.27 -18.51
CA THR A 155 -2.51 -18.66 -18.10
C THR A 155 -3.40 -18.97 -16.90
N GLY A 156 -4.27 -19.97 -17.01
CA GLY A 156 -5.26 -20.38 -15.98
C GLY A 156 -4.71 -20.91 -14.65
N PHE A 157 -3.44 -20.65 -14.31
CA PHE A 157 -2.75 -21.10 -13.09
C PHE A 157 -2.38 -19.95 -12.13
N SER A 158 -2.92 -18.75 -12.33
CA SER A 158 -2.50 -17.54 -11.60
C SER A 158 -2.69 -17.65 -10.09
N THR A 159 -3.83 -18.17 -9.62
CA THR A 159 -4.12 -18.33 -8.19
C THR A 159 -3.24 -19.40 -7.55
N LEU A 160 -3.06 -20.55 -8.20
CA LEU A 160 -2.17 -21.61 -7.69
C LEU A 160 -0.73 -21.12 -7.57
N ARG A 161 -0.21 -20.42 -8.60
CA ARG A 161 1.13 -19.82 -8.53
C ARG A 161 1.23 -18.77 -7.43
N ALA A 162 0.19 -17.95 -7.23
CA ALA A 162 0.13 -16.97 -6.17
C ALA A 162 0.14 -17.62 -4.77
N ILE A 163 -0.58 -18.72 -4.59
CA ILE A 163 -0.59 -19.51 -3.34
C ILE A 163 0.79 -20.15 -3.11
N LEU A 164 1.37 -20.82 -4.11
CA LEU A 164 2.69 -21.45 -3.99
C LEU A 164 3.80 -20.44 -3.70
N SER A 165 3.80 -19.30 -4.40
CA SER A 165 4.68 -18.18 -4.11
C SER A 165 4.44 -17.66 -2.70
N GLY A 166 3.17 -17.51 -2.30
CA GLY A 166 2.80 -17.06 -0.97
C GLY A 166 3.29 -17.99 0.14
N LEU A 167 3.23 -19.31 -0.06
CA LEU A 167 3.76 -20.30 0.87
C LEU A 167 5.29 -20.19 0.97
N ARG A 168 5.98 -20.15 -0.17
CA ARG A 168 7.45 -20.04 -0.24
C ARG A 168 7.96 -18.80 0.49
N HIS A 169 7.26 -17.68 0.37
CA HIS A 169 7.68 -16.40 0.94
C HIS A 169 6.98 -16.06 2.26
N HIS A 170 6.17 -16.97 2.84
CA HIS A 170 5.40 -16.69 4.05
C HIS A 170 4.51 -15.44 3.95
N ASN A 171 3.86 -15.26 2.80
CA ASN A 171 2.97 -14.12 2.52
C ASN A 171 1.49 -14.39 2.78
N LEU A 172 1.12 -15.65 3.04
CA LEU A 172 -0.29 -16.04 3.17
C LEU A 172 -0.83 -15.72 4.56
N PHE A 173 -2.04 -15.16 4.57
CA PHE A 173 -2.80 -14.92 5.78
C PHE A 173 -4.25 -15.31 5.57
N PHE A 174 -4.80 -16.07 6.51
CA PHE A 174 -6.20 -16.45 6.52
C PHE A 174 -7.00 -15.43 7.35
N ARG A 175 -8.06 -14.90 6.76
CA ARG A 175 -9.09 -14.14 7.47
C ARG A 175 -9.93 -15.17 8.24
N TYR A 176 -9.71 -15.26 9.55
CA TYR A 176 -10.55 -16.06 10.46
C TYR A 176 -11.77 -15.25 10.88
#